data_AF-A0AA35TPB0-F1
#
_entry.id   AF-A0AA35TPB0-F1
#
_cell.length_a   1.000
_cell.length_b   1.000
_cell.length_c   1.000
_cell.angle_alpha   90.00
_cell.angle_beta   90.00
_cell.angle_gamma   90.00
#
_symmetry.space_group_name_H-M   'P 1'
#
loop_
_entity.id
_entity.type
_entity.pdbx_description
1 polymer ?
#
loop_
_entity_poly.entity_id
_entity_poly.type
_entity_poly.pdbx_seq_one_letter_code
_entity_poly.pdbx_strand_id
1 'polypeptide(L)'
;MDNAEERLEKILRAVPVMKDAQGTKRGECNLCKCSKYVAPVEGDKHSCEYCGHRPTDHVWVLDELGQCRTTGSIAPQVCTLRQLRYSELSQVQSHFSSQWPSQKGTCPTITCAFQIVNPQLEARWNTYKPGLPSDCQTVEKHFHGTKLKCDIVNTQSPCNDEDCGICGISKYGMDRRLFRKNINYHRFGLAFYFAPNSSKCHDYTQGV
;
A
#
# COMPACT_ATOMS: atom_id res chain seq x y z
N MET A 1 7.56 -42.96 -26.61
CA MET A 1 8.32 -41.85 -25.98
C MET A 1 7.36 -40.67 -25.92
N ASP A 2 6.65 -40.53 -24.81
CA ASP A 2 5.64 -39.48 -24.64
C ASP A 2 6.33 -38.12 -24.50
N ASN A 3 6.01 -37.20 -25.41
CA ASN A 3 6.58 -35.86 -25.44
C ASN A 3 6.08 -35.06 -24.21
N ALA A 4 7.00 -34.60 -23.38
CA ALA A 4 6.71 -33.77 -22.20
C ALA A 4 5.94 -32.48 -22.57
N GLU A 5 6.11 -31.95 -23.78
CA GLU A 5 5.32 -30.82 -24.28
C GLU A 5 3.83 -31.16 -24.48
N GLU A 6 3.52 -32.36 -24.93
CA GLU A 6 2.14 -32.78 -25.19
C GLU A 6 1.37 -33.00 -23.86
N ARG A 7 2.08 -33.39 -22.79
CA ARG A 7 1.53 -33.43 -21.42
C ARG A 7 1.35 -32.01 -20.85
N LEU A 8 2.26 -31.08 -21.14
CA LEU A 8 2.13 -29.69 -20.70
C LEU A 8 0.96 -28.97 -21.39
N GLU A 9 0.77 -29.18 -22.70
CA GLU A 9 -0.39 -28.65 -23.43
C GLU A 9 -1.72 -29.23 -22.94
N LYS A 10 -1.78 -30.54 -22.62
CA LYS A 10 -2.98 -31.16 -22.04
C LYS A 10 -3.30 -30.63 -20.65
N ILE A 11 -2.30 -30.36 -19.82
CA ILE A 11 -2.48 -29.76 -18.48
C ILE A 11 -2.94 -28.29 -18.59
N LEU A 12 -2.40 -27.53 -19.56
CA LEU A 12 -2.80 -26.15 -19.80
C LEU A 12 -4.20 -26.01 -20.42
N ARG A 13 -4.65 -26.99 -21.22
CA ARG A 13 -6.02 -27.03 -21.79
C ARG A 13 -7.09 -27.58 -20.85
N ALA A 14 -6.69 -28.22 -19.75
CA ALA A 14 -7.60 -28.83 -18.77
C ALA A 14 -7.84 -27.96 -17.51
N VAL A 15 -7.55 -26.66 -17.55
CA VAL A 15 -7.90 -25.75 -16.45
C VAL A 15 -9.40 -25.45 -16.53
N PRO A 16 -10.21 -25.81 -15.52
CA PRO A 16 -11.65 -25.57 -15.57
C PRO A 16 -11.93 -24.08 -15.59
N VAL A 17 -12.54 -23.59 -16.68
CA VAL A 17 -13.07 -22.23 -16.74
C VAL A 17 -14.37 -22.23 -15.93
N MET A 18 -14.36 -21.61 -14.75
CA MET A 18 -15.58 -21.50 -13.95
C MET A 18 -16.59 -20.61 -14.68
N LYS A 19 -17.79 -21.18 -14.85
CA LYS A 19 -18.96 -20.50 -15.38
C LYS A 19 -19.76 -19.96 -14.20
N ASP A 20 -20.46 -18.84 -14.38
CA ASP A 20 -21.46 -18.42 -13.38
C ASP A 20 -22.60 -19.45 -13.28
N ALA A 21 -23.53 -19.24 -12.35
CA ALA A 21 -24.69 -20.11 -12.17
C ALA A 21 -25.56 -20.20 -13.46
N GLN A 22 -25.36 -19.32 -14.43
CA GLN A 22 -26.03 -19.25 -15.72
C GLN A 22 -25.15 -19.76 -16.89
N GLY A 23 -23.92 -20.20 -16.66
CA GLY A 23 -23.06 -20.76 -17.69
C GLY A 23 -22.14 -19.75 -18.43
N THR A 24 -22.16 -18.46 -18.07
CA THR A 24 -21.49 -17.38 -18.82
C THR A 24 -20.03 -17.22 -18.40
N LYS A 25 -19.13 -17.06 -19.38
CA LYS A 25 -17.71 -16.73 -19.14
C LYS A 25 -17.57 -15.24 -18.92
N ARG A 26 -17.00 -14.81 -17.78
CA ARG A 26 -16.63 -13.40 -17.54
C ARG A 26 -15.10 -13.28 -17.41
N GLY A 27 -14.55 -12.24 -18.05
CA GLY A 27 -13.13 -12.13 -18.41
C GLY A 27 -12.14 -11.80 -17.28
N GLU A 28 -10.88 -11.58 -17.67
CA GLU A 28 -9.74 -11.32 -16.78
C GLU A 28 -9.65 -9.85 -16.32
N CYS A 29 -9.08 -9.60 -15.15
CA CYS A 29 -8.74 -8.23 -14.72
C CYS A 29 -7.58 -7.66 -15.57
N ASN A 30 -7.79 -6.53 -16.25
CA ASN A 30 -6.84 -5.95 -17.21
C ASN A 30 -5.48 -5.51 -16.61
N LEU A 31 -5.37 -5.33 -15.29
CA LEU A 31 -4.13 -4.86 -14.64
C LEU A 31 -3.26 -5.99 -14.11
N CYS A 32 -3.86 -7.00 -13.48
CA CYS A 32 -3.12 -8.10 -12.86
C CYS A 32 -3.24 -9.43 -13.61
N LYS A 33 -4.08 -9.49 -14.66
CA LYS A 33 -4.40 -10.74 -15.38
C LYS A 33 -4.72 -11.89 -14.43
N CYS A 34 -5.40 -11.60 -13.31
CA CYS A 34 -5.78 -12.61 -12.34
C CYS A 34 -6.86 -13.49 -12.96
N SER A 35 -6.49 -14.70 -13.34
CA SER A 35 -7.36 -15.72 -13.96
C SER A 35 -8.48 -16.26 -13.05
N LYS A 36 -8.64 -15.72 -11.84
CA LYS A 36 -9.53 -16.24 -10.78
C LYS A 36 -10.51 -15.22 -10.22
N TYR A 37 -10.58 -14.01 -10.75
CA TYR A 37 -11.46 -12.97 -10.22
C TYR A 37 -12.86 -13.09 -10.83
N VAL A 38 -13.87 -13.17 -9.96
CA VAL A 38 -15.29 -13.12 -10.33
C VAL A 38 -15.86 -11.83 -9.75
N ALA A 39 -16.35 -10.94 -10.59
CA ALA A 39 -17.17 -9.83 -10.13
C ALA A 39 -18.57 -10.36 -9.75
N PRO A 40 -19.10 -10.13 -8.54
CA PRO A 40 -20.52 -10.28 -8.25
C PRO A 40 -21.40 -9.44 -9.17
N VAL A 41 -22.69 -9.73 -9.07
CA VAL A 41 -23.80 -9.19 -9.86
C VAL A 41 -23.63 -7.69 -10.13
N GLU A 42 -24.06 -7.26 -11.31
CA GLU A 42 -24.00 -5.86 -11.72
C GLU A 42 -24.59 -4.94 -10.64
N GLY A 43 -23.75 -4.06 -10.08
CA GLY A 43 -24.10 -3.17 -8.97
C GLY A 43 -23.43 -3.47 -7.62
N ASP A 44 -22.81 -4.65 -7.44
CA ASP A 44 -22.17 -5.01 -6.16
C ASP A 44 -20.75 -4.45 -6.00
N LYS A 45 -20.55 -3.69 -4.92
CA LYS A 45 -19.24 -3.13 -4.51
C LYS A 45 -18.43 -4.20 -3.78
N HIS A 46 -17.34 -4.71 -4.37
CA HIS A 46 -16.54 -5.78 -3.74
C HIS A 46 -15.04 -5.64 -4.03
N SER A 47 -14.13 -5.65 -3.05
CA SER A 47 -12.68 -5.60 -3.33
C SER A 47 -12.12 -6.95 -3.77
N CYS A 48 -11.18 -6.99 -4.73
CA CYS A 48 -10.43 -8.20 -5.05
C CYS A 48 -9.55 -8.62 -3.86
N GLU A 49 -9.78 -9.79 -3.27
CA GLU A 49 -9.04 -10.27 -2.10
C GLU A 49 -7.55 -10.53 -2.36
N TYR A 50 -7.17 -10.76 -3.63
CA TYR A 50 -5.79 -11.06 -4.00
C TYR A 50 -4.90 -9.83 -4.20
N CYS A 51 -5.44 -8.72 -4.71
CA CYS A 51 -4.67 -7.48 -4.94
C CYS A 51 -5.16 -6.27 -4.12
N GLY A 52 -6.33 -6.36 -3.49
CA GLY A 52 -6.91 -5.30 -2.65
C GLY A 52 -7.56 -4.14 -3.42
N HIS A 53 -7.63 -4.20 -4.75
CA HIS A 53 -8.28 -3.16 -5.55
C HIS A 53 -9.81 -3.19 -5.39
N ARG A 54 -10.45 -2.02 -5.35
CA ARG A 54 -11.92 -1.90 -5.39
C ARG A 54 -12.39 -1.71 -6.85
N PRO A 55 -13.52 -2.31 -7.27
CA PRO A 55 -14.13 -2.13 -8.58
C PRO A 55 -14.53 -0.69 -8.82
N THR A 56 -14.74 0.11 -7.76
CA THR A 56 -14.97 1.55 -7.88
C THR A 56 -13.76 2.28 -8.48
N ASP A 57 -12.56 1.70 -8.45
CA ASP A 57 -11.38 2.21 -9.17
C ASP A 57 -11.32 1.69 -10.62
N HIS A 58 -12.32 0.89 -11.04
CA HIS A 58 -12.33 0.12 -12.28
C HIS A 58 -13.68 0.07 -13.02
N VAL A 59 -14.69 0.88 -12.65
CA VAL A 59 -15.93 0.88 -13.43
C VAL A 59 -15.73 1.69 -14.71
N TRP A 60 -15.36 1.00 -15.78
CA TRP A 60 -15.66 1.44 -17.13
C TRP A 60 -17.14 1.09 -17.35
N VAL A 61 -18.04 2.02 -17.05
CA VAL A 61 -19.43 1.89 -17.51
C VAL A 61 -19.41 2.28 -18.98
N LEU A 62 -19.65 1.31 -19.85
CA LEU A 62 -19.99 1.58 -21.25
C LEU A 62 -21.42 2.13 -21.24
N ASP A 63 -21.63 3.29 -21.85
CA ASP A 63 -23.00 3.76 -22.09
C ASP A 63 -23.71 2.90 -23.14
N GLU A 64 -24.99 3.15 -23.38
CA GLU A 64 -25.80 2.46 -24.39
C GLU A 64 -25.24 2.57 -25.82
N LEU A 65 -24.22 3.43 -26.03
CA LEU A 65 -23.53 3.66 -27.29
C LEU A 65 -22.11 3.07 -27.31
N GLY A 66 -21.70 2.34 -26.26
CA GLY A 66 -20.39 1.71 -26.18
C GLY A 66 -19.23 2.69 -25.96
N GLN A 67 -19.50 3.93 -25.54
CA GLN A 67 -18.45 4.91 -25.24
C GLN A 67 -18.05 4.84 -23.76
N CYS A 68 -16.74 4.92 -23.51
CA CYS A 68 -16.22 4.94 -22.15
C CYS A 68 -16.52 6.29 -21.47
N ARG A 69 -17.12 6.24 -20.28
CA ARG A 69 -17.03 7.32 -19.30
C ARG A 69 -16.40 6.82 -18.01
N THR A 70 -15.35 7.51 -17.55
CA THR A 70 -14.81 7.33 -16.20
C THR A 70 -15.88 7.76 -15.19
N THR A 71 -16.46 6.82 -14.46
CA THR A 71 -17.41 7.14 -13.39
C THR A 71 -16.67 7.76 -12.22
N GLY A 72 -16.70 9.09 -12.14
CA GLY A 72 -16.24 9.85 -11.01
C GLY A 72 -14.73 9.99 -10.96
N SER A 73 -14.23 11.18 -11.27
CA SER A 73 -12.96 11.63 -10.72
C SER A 73 -13.03 11.43 -9.20
N ILE A 74 -12.30 10.45 -8.66
CA ILE A 74 -12.03 10.38 -7.23
C ILE A 74 -11.47 11.77 -6.90
N ALA A 75 -12.19 12.51 -6.05
CA ALA A 75 -11.76 13.84 -5.63
C ALA A 75 -10.28 13.74 -5.23
N PRO A 76 -9.42 14.65 -5.72
CA PRO A 76 -7.97 14.52 -5.59
C PRO A 76 -7.64 14.15 -4.16
N GLN A 77 -6.88 13.07 -3.99
CA GLN A 77 -6.50 12.59 -2.67
C GLN A 77 -5.66 13.67 -1.98
N VAL A 78 -6.31 14.46 -1.13
CA VAL A 78 -5.68 15.59 -0.45
C VAL A 78 -4.80 15.02 0.65
N CYS A 79 -3.52 14.87 0.34
CA CYS A 79 -2.47 14.60 1.32
C CYS A 79 -1.61 15.85 1.44
N THR A 80 -1.59 16.44 2.64
CA THR A 80 -0.72 17.58 2.95
C THR A 80 0.29 17.18 4.01
N LEU A 81 1.43 17.88 4.00
CA LEU A 81 2.46 17.72 5.02
C LEU A 81 2.51 19.01 5.83
N ARG A 82 2.24 18.90 7.12
CA ARG A 82 2.35 20.03 8.04
C ARG A 82 3.65 19.90 8.79
N GLN A 83 4.56 20.86 8.62
CA GLN A 83 5.77 20.90 9.44
C GLN A 83 5.40 21.03 10.92
N LEU A 84 6.02 20.20 11.75
CA LEU A 84 5.79 20.21 13.19
C LEU A 84 6.40 21.47 13.82
N ARG A 85 5.68 22.02 14.81
CA ARG A 85 6.21 23.09 15.66
C ARG A 85 7.25 22.53 16.61
N TYR A 86 8.04 23.42 17.22
CA TYR A 86 9.12 23.02 18.14
C TYR A 86 8.67 22.04 19.23
N SER A 87 7.56 22.32 19.92
CA SER A 87 7.06 21.43 21.00
C SER A 87 6.67 20.04 20.51
N GLU A 88 6.06 19.94 19.33
CA GLU A 88 5.69 18.67 18.70
C GLU A 88 6.94 17.91 18.23
N LEU A 89 7.89 18.64 17.62
CA LEU A 89 9.17 18.10 17.19
C LEU A 89 9.96 17.54 18.38
N SER A 90 9.99 18.23 19.53
CA SER A 90 10.68 17.76 20.73
C SER A 90 10.12 16.44 21.24
N GLN A 91 8.81 16.20 21.14
CA GLN A 91 8.20 14.92 21.51
C GLN A 91 8.62 13.80 20.55
N VAL A 92 8.62 14.06 19.25
CA VAL A 92 9.11 13.12 18.24
C VAL A 92 10.59 12.82 18.43
N GLN A 93 11.41 13.84 18.70
CA GLN A 93 12.84 13.71 18.99
C GLN A 93 13.10 12.87 20.25
N SER A 94 12.34 13.12 21.32
CA SER A 94 12.44 12.38 22.57
C SER A 94 12.08 10.92 22.36
N HIS A 95 10.98 10.64 21.65
CA HIS A 95 10.60 9.27 21.33
C HIS A 95 11.64 8.58 20.45
N PHE A 96 12.07 9.20 19.35
CA PHE A 96 13.08 8.65 18.45
C PHE A 96 14.39 8.32 19.20
N SER A 97 14.85 9.23 20.04
CA SER A 97 16.10 9.07 20.80
C SER A 97 15.96 8.01 21.90
N SER A 98 14.80 7.91 22.56
CA SER A 98 14.54 6.85 23.56
C SER A 98 14.58 5.44 22.96
N GLN A 99 14.30 5.31 21.67
CA GLN A 99 14.30 4.04 20.94
C GLN A 99 15.62 3.78 20.20
N TRP A 100 16.63 4.65 20.40
CA TRP A 100 17.98 4.50 19.87
C TRP A 100 18.88 3.76 20.86
N PRO A 101 19.31 2.53 20.56
CA PRO A 101 20.13 1.75 21.50
C PRO A 101 21.54 2.35 21.66
N SER A 102 22.07 2.35 22.88
CA SER A 102 23.40 2.91 23.18
C SER A 102 24.53 2.25 22.39
N GLN A 103 24.40 0.95 22.10
CA GLN A 103 25.37 0.18 21.32
C GLN A 103 25.39 0.52 19.82
N LYS A 104 24.40 1.28 19.31
CA LYS A 104 24.34 1.66 17.89
C LYS A 104 25.14 2.93 17.56
N GLY A 105 25.81 3.51 18.55
CA GLY A 105 26.57 4.75 18.42
C GLY A 105 25.70 5.99 18.60
N THR A 106 26.20 7.13 18.11
CA THR A 106 25.54 8.43 18.26
C THR A 106 24.19 8.47 17.57
N CYS A 107 23.14 8.85 18.32
CA CYS A 107 21.81 9.07 17.77
C CYS A 107 21.83 10.28 16.82
N PRO A 108 21.30 10.17 15.59
CA PRO A 108 21.26 11.28 14.65
C PRO A 108 20.34 12.41 15.13
N THR A 109 20.71 13.65 14.82
CA THR A 109 19.89 14.82 15.10
C THR A 109 18.77 14.94 14.08
N ILE A 110 17.53 15.00 14.55
CA ILE A 110 16.36 15.27 13.69
C ILE A 110 16.30 16.78 13.42
N THR A 111 16.44 17.16 12.15
CA THR A 111 16.39 18.56 11.71
C THR A 111 14.97 19.07 11.49
N CYS A 112 14.07 18.21 11.03
CA CYS A 112 12.66 18.54 10.79
C CYS A 112 11.79 17.29 10.91
N ALA A 113 10.49 17.50 11.12
CA ALA A 113 9.48 16.46 11.08
C ALA A 113 8.17 17.04 10.52
N PHE A 114 7.41 16.19 9.84
CA PHE A 114 6.15 16.54 9.22
C PHE A 114 5.05 15.62 9.75
N GLN A 115 3.90 16.20 10.07
CA GLN A 115 2.66 15.45 10.21
C GLN A 115 2.08 15.20 8.83
N ILE A 116 1.78 13.94 8.53
CA ILE A 116 1.00 13.57 7.35
C ILE A 116 -0.48 13.82 7.69
N VAL A 117 -1.13 14.69 6.91
CA VAL A 117 -2.57 14.95 7.03
C VAL A 117 -3.23 14.41 5.77
N ASN A 118 -3.92 13.27 5.93
CA ASN A 118 -4.63 12.59 4.84
C ASN A 118 -5.98 12.07 5.37
N PRO A 119 -7.06 12.89 5.25
CA PRO A 119 -8.37 12.54 5.82
C PRO A 119 -8.96 11.24 5.28
N GLN A 120 -8.62 10.87 4.04
CA GLN A 120 -9.12 9.63 3.44
C GLN A 120 -8.48 8.40 4.09
N LEU A 121 -7.17 8.43 4.36
CA LEU A 121 -6.49 7.33 5.06
C LEU A 121 -6.94 7.24 6.52
N GLU A 122 -7.14 8.39 7.18
CA GLU A 122 -7.66 8.45 8.54
C GLU A 122 -9.08 7.87 8.62
N ALA A 123 -9.97 8.22 7.69
CA ALA A 123 -11.31 7.64 7.61
C ALA A 123 -11.28 6.11 7.38
N ARG A 124 -10.38 5.63 6.50
CA ARG A 124 -10.18 4.19 6.28
C ARG A 124 -9.71 3.49 7.56
N TRP A 125 -8.77 4.07 8.28
CA TRP A 125 -8.28 3.53 9.55
C TRP A 125 -9.38 3.49 10.61
N ASN A 126 -10.13 4.58 10.77
CA ASN A 126 -11.23 4.67 11.73
C ASN A 126 -12.39 3.71 11.42
N THR A 127 -12.54 3.31 10.16
CA THR A 127 -13.49 2.26 9.77
C THR A 127 -12.94 0.85 10.06
N TYR A 128 -11.64 0.64 9.83
CA TYR A 128 -11.00 -0.66 10.00
C TYR A 128 -10.80 -1.03 11.48
N LYS A 129 -10.29 -0.10 12.29
CA LYS A 129 -9.87 -0.35 13.68
C LYS A 129 -10.97 -0.96 14.56
N PRO A 130 -12.24 -0.48 14.54
CA PRO A 130 -13.30 -1.08 15.36
C PRO A 130 -13.65 -2.52 14.97
N GLY A 131 -13.33 -2.95 13.75
CA GLY A 131 -13.54 -4.33 13.29
C GLY A 131 -12.46 -5.31 13.73
N LEU A 132 -11.41 -4.84 14.40
CA LEU A 132 -10.35 -5.70 14.92
C LEU A 132 -10.80 -6.44 16.19
N PRO A 133 -10.35 -7.69 16.40
CA PRO A 133 -10.44 -8.37 17.68
C PRO A 133 -9.94 -7.49 18.84
N SER A 134 -10.55 -7.61 20.02
CA SER A 134 -10.27 -6.71 21.15
C SER A 134 -8.81 -6.73 21.60
N ASP A 135 -8.15 -7.89 21.52
CA ASP A 135 -6.72 -8.08 21.76
C ASP A 135 -5.83 -7.44 20.68
N CYS A 136 -6.38 -7.15 19.51
CA CYS A 136 -5.71 -6.50 18.38
C CYS A 136 -6.01 -4.99 18.27
N GLN A 137 -6.82 -4.42 19.18
CA GLN A 137 -7.17 -2.99 19.12
C GLN A 137 -6.09 -2.06 19.71
N THR A 138 -5.07 -2.63 20.36
CA THR A 138 -3.92 -1.88 20.87
C THR A 138 -3.14 -1.27 19.70
N VAL A 139 -3.00 0.06 19.72
CA VAL A 139 -2.25 0.79 18.69
C VAL A 139 -0.87 1.11 19.22
N GLU A 140 0.13 0.41 18.68
CA GLU A 140 1.53 0.62 19.02
C GLU A 140 2.21 1.53 18.01
N LYS A 141 3.01 2.49 18.51
CA LYS A 141 3.81 3.37 17.67
C LYS A 141 5.09 2.66 17.26
N HIS A 142 5.29 2.53 15.96
CA HIS A 142 6.49 1.93 15.38
C HIS A 142 7.12 2.87 14.36
N PHE A 143 8.40 2.64 14.10
CA PHE A 143 9.12 3.28 13.01
C PHE A 143 9.02 2.45 11.72
N HIS A 144 9.06 3.15 10.59
CA HIS A 144 9.19 2.56 9.28
C HIS A 144 10.24 3.33 8.48
N GLY A 145 11.28 2.64 8.00
CA GLY A 145 12.35 3.21 7.19
C GLY A 145 12.08 2.98 5.71
N THR A 146 11.96 4.04 4.92
CA THR A 146 11.71 3.98 3.47
C THR A 146 12.49 5.05 2.72
N LYS A 147 12.49 4.99 1.38
CA LYS A 147 13.22 5.93 0.53
C LYS A 147 12.55 7.30 0.49
N LEU A 148 13.38 8.35 0.53
CA LEU A 148 13.01 9.72 0.21
C LEU A 148 13.81 10.16 -1.01
N LYS A 149 13.14 10.46 -2.12
CA LYS A 149 13.78 10.90 -3.38
C LYS A 149 13.67 12.40 -3.65
N CYS A 150 12.67 13.06 -3.05
CA CYS A 150 12.39 14.47 -3.30
C CYS A 150 12.82 15.35 -2.13
N ASP A 151 12.94 16.66 -2.40
CA ASP A 151 13.19 17.67 -1.39
C ASP A 151 11.89 18.06 -0.66
N ILE A 152 11.40 17.13 0.17
CA ILE A 152 10.15 17.29 0.91
C ILE A 152 10.20 18.43 1.93
N VAL A 153 11.41 18.84 2.34
CA VAL A 153 11.62 19.94 3.29
C VAL A 153 11.22 21.25 2.66
N ASN A 154 11.63 21.46 1.40
CA ASN A 154 11.30 22.67 0.66
C ASN A 154 9.91 22.62 0.04
N THR A 155 9.48 21.48 -0.50
CA THR A 155 8.18 21.41 -1.20
C THR A 155 6.98 21.31 -0.26
N GLN A 156 7.18 20.80 0.96
CA GLN A 156 6.13 20.52 1.96
C GLN A 156 4.90 19.79 1.40
N SER A 157 5.12 19.01 0.34
CA SER A 157 4.07 18.29 -0.37
C SER A 157 4.62 16.99 -0.95
N PRO A 158 3.85 15.90 -0.93
CA PRO A 158 4.32 14.63 -1.47
C PRO A 158 4.46 14.68 -3.00
N CYS A 159 5.64 14.35 -3.53
CA CYS A 159 5.89 14.30 -4.98
C CYS A 159 5.12 13.16 -5.68
N ASN A 160 5.04 13.21 -7.00
CA ASN A 160 4.38 12.17 -7.83
C ASN A 160 5.31 11.03 -8.26
N ASP A 161 6.58 11.04 -7.83
CA ASP A 161 7.51 9.95 -8.13
C ASP A 161 7.06 8.67 -7.42
N GLU A 162 6.74 7.64 -8.19
CA GLU A 162 6.29 6.37 -7.67
C GLU A 162 7.36 5.74 -6.77
N ASP A 163 8.64 5.92 -7.05
CA ASP A 163 9.72 5.33 -6.26
C ASP A 163 10.03 6.09 -4.96
N CYS A 164 9.40 7.26 -4.74
CA CYS A 164 9.53 7.97 -3.48
C CYS A 164 8.65 7.31 -2.42
N GLY A 165 9.22 6.37 -1.68
CA GLY A 165 8.53 5.58 -0.66
C GLY A 165 7.78 6.41 0.37
N ILE A 166 8.40 7.48 0.90
CA ILE A 166 7.73 8.41 1.84
C ILE A 166 6.48 9.01 1.19
N CYS A 167 6.62 9.61 -0.01
CA CYS A 167 5.49 10.28 -0.66
C CYS A 167 4.38 9.31 -1.08
N GLY A 168 4.74 8.12 -1.58
CA GLY A 168 3.77 7.08 -1.91
C GLY A 168 2.98 6.63 -0.69
N ILE A 169 3.64 6.35 0.43
CA ILE A 169 2.98 5.93 1.68
C ILE A 169 2.12 7.06 2.24
N SER A 170 2.57 8.31 2.19
CA SER A 170 1.77 9.46 2.64
C SER A 170 0.46 9.60 1.85
N LYS A 171 0.50 9.40 0.52
CA LYS A 171 -0.69 9.51 -0.34
C LYS A 171 -1.63 8.33 -0.20
N TYR A 172 -1.09 7.13 -0.36
CA TYR A 172 -1.88 5.91 -0.59
C TYR A 172 -1.99 5.02 0.65
N GLY A 173 -1.24 5.34 1.70
CA GLY A 173 -1.13 4.54 2.92
C GLY A 173 -0.19 3.35 2.71
N MET A 174 -0.41 2.31 3.52
CA MET A 174 0.34 1.06 3.44
C MET A 174 -0.16 0.17 2.29
N ASP A 175 0.00 0.67 1.06
CA ASP A 175 -0.39 -0.02 -0.18
C ASP A 175 0.63 -1.09 -0.58
N ARG A 176 0.15 -2.27 -0.98
CA ARG A 176 1.00 -3.42 -1.37
C ARG A 176 1.90 -3.13 -2.56
N ARG A 177 1.52 -2.21 -3.45
CA ARG A 177 2.36 -1.75 -4.59
C ARG A 177 3.62 -1.01 -4.13
N LEU A 178 3.63 -0.54 -2.88
CA LEU A 178 4.76 0.16 -2.27
C LEU A 178 5.68 -0.80 -1.48
N PHE A 179 5.36 -2.10 -1.46
CA PHE A 179 6.28 -3.11 -0.95
C PHE A 179 7.61 -3.08 -1.71
N ARG A 180 8.69 -3.54 -1.06
CA ARG A 180 10.04 -3.72 -1.65
C ARG A 180 10.74 -2.46 -2.14
N LYS A 181 10.20 -1.25 -1.93
CA LYS A 181 10.87 -0.04 -2.41
C LYS A 181 12.20 0.23 -1.72
N ASN A 182 12.48 -0.39 -0.56
CA ASN A 182 13.70 -0.11 0.20
C ASN A 182 14.55 -1.32 0.64
N ILE A 183 14.01 -2.54 0.66
CA ILE A 183 14.72 -3.71 1.21
C ILE A 183 14.33 -5.03 0.52
N ASN A 184 15.32 -5.87 0.22
CA ASN A 184 15.16 -7.26 -0.22
C ASN A 184 15.06 -8.24 0.96
N TYR A 185 14.45 -7.83 2.08
CA TYR A 185 14.24 -8.73 3.20
C TYR A 185 13.05 -9.66 2.92
N HIS A 186 13.32 -10.97 2.94
CA HIS A 186 12.33 -12.01 2.72
C HIS A 186 12.09 -12.88 3.95
N ARG A 187 12.69 -12.54 5.10
CA ARG A 187 12.61 -13.37 6.31
C ARG A 187 11.17 -13.63 6.77
N PHE A 188 10.29 -12.63 6.64
CA PHE A 188 8.88 -12.72 7.04
C PHE A 188 7.92 -12.48 5.87
N GLY A 189 8.37 -12.76 4.65
CA GLY A 189 7.57 -12.60 3.44
C GLY A 189 7.48 -11.16 2.92
N LEU A 190 6.46 -10.92 2.09
CA LEU A 190 6.29 -9.68 1.34
C LEU A 190 5.29 -8.75 2.06
N ALA A 191 5.82 -7.84 2.88
CA ALA A 191 5.01 -6.92 3.70
C ALA A 191 5.74 -5.60 3.98
N PHE A 192 5.05 -4.66 4.64
CA PHE A 192 5.72 -3.55 5.34
C PHE A 192 6.39 -4.06 6.60
N TYR A 193 7.60 -3.59 6.84
CA TYR A 193 8.37 -3.90 8.04
C TYR A 193 8.37 -2.69 8.95
N PHE A 194 7.93 -2.91 10.18
CA PHE A 194 7.93 -1.92 11.25
C PHE A 194 8.93 -2.35 12.32
N ALA A 195 9.55 -1.40 13.00
CA ALA A 195 10.45 -1.69 14.12
C ALA A 195 10.17 -0.76 15.30
N PRO A 196 10.24 -1.28 16.54
CA PRO A 196 10.14 -0.44 17.73
C PRO A 196 11.39 0.43 17.90
N ASN A 197 12.54 -0.04 17.39
CA ASN A 197 13.80 0.69 17.46
C ASN A 197 13.99 1.61 16.25
N SER A 198 14.21 2.89 16.52
CA SER A 198 14.47 3.91 15.49
C SER A 198 15.74 3.62 14.68
N SER A 199 16.78 3.10 15.34
CA SER A 199 18.05 2.73 14.71
C SER A 199 17.91 1.64 13.65
N LYS A 200 16.97 0.69 13.82
CA LYS A 200 16.74 -0.36 12.82
C LYS A 200 16.14 0.20 11.53
N CYS A 201 15.22 1.16 11.66
CA CYS A 201 14.65 1.84 10.50
C CYS A 201 15.64 2.81 9.85
N HIS A 202 16.55 3.42 10.62
CA HIS A 202 17.65 4.19 10.07
C HIS A 202 18.56 3.33 9.17
N ASP A 203 18.88 2.10 9.59
CA ASP A 203 19.64 1.17 8.73
C ASP A 203 18.94 0.90 7.39
N TYR A 204 17.61 0.87 7.37
CA TYR A 204 16.87 0.69 6.13
C TYR A 204 16.96 1.91 5.20
N THR A 205 17.13 3.13 5.69
CA THR A 205 17.18 4.32 4.83
C THR A 205 18.55 4.55 4.19
N GLN A 206 19.61 3.98 4.75
CA GLN A 206 20.96 4.15 4.22
C GLN A 206 21.28 3.21 3.03
N GLY A 207 20.41 2.23 2.76
CA GLY A 207 20.74 1.13 1.86
C GLY A 207 21.79 0.23 2.50
N VAL A 208 21.48 -1.06 2.62
CA VAL A 208 22.53 -2.08 2.78
C VAL A 208 23.05 -2.45 1.41
#